data_AF-A0A7D5RT32-F1
#
_entry.id   AF-A0A7D5RT32-F1
#
_cell.length_a   1.000
_cell.length_b   1.000
_cell.length_c   1.000
_cell.angle_alpha   90.00
_cell.angle_beta   90.00
_cell.angle_gamma   90.00
#
_symmetry.space_group_name_H-M   'P 1'
#
loop_
_entity.id
_entity.type
_entity.pdbx_description
1 polymer ?
#
loop_
_entity_poly.entity_id
_entity_poly.type
_entity_poly.pdbx_seq_one_letter_code
_entity_poly.pdbx_strand_id
1 'polypeptide(L)' 'MQTGTVKFFNTTRGFGFIAPDDGSKDVFVHVSAVERSGLGYLSEGQRISFEVQRDPVARRR' A
#
# COMPACT_ATOMS: atom_id res chain seq x y z
N MET A 1 4.82 10.66 -3.14
CA MET A 1 5.56 9.91 -2.09
C MET A 1 5.01 10.20 -0.69
N GLN A 2 4.22 9.28 -0.14
CA GLN A 2 3.75 9.26 1.24
C GLN A 2 4.52 8.18 2.03
N THR A 3 4.64 8.33 3.35
CA THR A 3 5.19 7.29 4.23
C THR A 3 4.08 6.70 5.10
N GLY A 4 4.28 5.45 5.50
CA GLY A 4 3.44 4.82 6.49
C GLY A 4 4.02 3.52 6.98
N THR A 5 3.31 2.95 7.94
CA THR A 5 3.70 1.72 8.61
C THR A 5 2.77 0.60 8.16
N VAL A 6 3.33 -0.53 7.74
CA VAL A 6 2.55 -1.71 7.38
C VAL A 6 1.85 -2.22 8.62
N LYS A 7 0.52 -2.10 8.64
CA LYS A 7 -0.29 -2.54 9.78
C LYS A 7 -0.51 -4.04 9.75
N PHE A 8 -0.64 -4.60 8.55
CA PHE A 8 -0.81 -6.03 8.33
C PHE A 8 -0.51 -6.35 6.87
N PHE A 9 0.20 -7.44 6.62
CA PHE A 9 0.41 -7.95 5.27
C PHE A 9 0.29 -9.47 5.25
N ASN A 10 -0.57 -9.99 4.38
CA ASN A 10 -0.77 -11.41 4.20
C ASN A 10 -0.14 -11.84 2.88
N THR A 11 1.06 -12.43 2.96
CA THR A 11 1.78 -12.98 1.81
C THR A 11 1.00 -14.12 1.13
N THR A 12 0.31 -14.96 1.90
CA THR A 12 -0.48 -16.09 1.37
C THR A 12 -1.68 -15.63 0.54
N ARG A 13 -2.39 -14.60 1.01
CA ARG A 13 -3.54 -14.02 0.28
C ARG A 13 -3.15 -12.92 -0.70
N GLY A 14 -1.92 -12.42 -0.62
CA GLY A 14 -1.39 -11.41 -1.54
C GLY A 14 -1.93 -10.00 -1.34
N PHE A 15 -2.30 -9.60 -0.12
CA PHE A 15 -2.74 -8.23 0.16
C PHE A 15 -2.39 -7.78 1.58
N GLY A 16 -2.45 -6.48 1.82
CA GLY A 16 -2.27 -5.91 3.14
C GLY A 16 -2.86 -4.52 3.28
N PHE A 17 -2.60 -3.93 4.45
CA PHE A 17 -2.99 -2.58 4.81
C PHE A 17 -1.79 -1.81 5.36
N ILE A 18 -1.66 -0.57 4.91
CA ILE A 18 -0.64 0.37 5.37
C ILE A 18 -1.35 1.50 6.10
N ALA A 19 -0.91 1.80 7.31
CA ALA A 19 -1.33 2.95 8.08
C ALA A 19 -0.44 4.15 7.71
N PRO A 20 -0.95 5.18 7.02
CA PRO A 20 -0.17 6.36 6.66
C PRO A 20 0.20 7.17 7.91
N ASP A 21 1.40 7.75 7.94
CA ASP A 21 1.80 8.65 9.04
C ASP A 21 0.98 9.96 9.08
N ASP A 22 0.35 10.31 7.96
CA ASP A 22 -0.51 11.49 7.81
C ASP A 22 -1.82 11.38 8.62
N GLY A 23 -2.08 10.23 9.25
CA GLY A 23 -3.33 9.97 9.97
C GLY A 23 -4.54 9.80 9.05
N SER A 24 -4.31 9.68 7.74
CA SER A 24 -5.33 9.35 6.76
C SER A 24 -5.79 7.90 6.88
N LYS A 25 -6.83 7.53 6.12
CA LYS A 25 -7.41 6.18 6.18
C LYS A 25 -6.38 5.12 5.79
N ASP A 26 -6.52 3.93 6.38
CA ASP A 26 -5.73 2.75 6.02
C ASP A 26 -5.74 2.54 4.49
N VAL A 27 -4.54 2.43 3.91
CA VAL A 27 -4.32 2.27 2.48
C VAL A 27 -4.22 0.80 2.16
N PHE A 28 -5.07 0.35 1.24
CA PHE A 28 -5.03 -1.02 0.74
C PHE A 28 -3.84 -1.20 -0.21
N VAL A 29 -3.09 -2.28 -0.01
CA VAL A 29 -1.96 -2.66 -0.88
C VAL A 29 -2.15 -4.09 -1.38
N HIS A 30 -1.90 -4.29 -2.67
CA HIS A 30 -1.92 -5.61 -3.32
C HIS A 30 -0.50 -6.10 -3.58
N VAL A 31 -0.26 -7.41 -3.48
CA VAL A 31 1.05 -8.04 -3.71
C VAL A 31 1.61 -7.69 -5.08
N SER A 32 0.77 -7.56 -6.11
CA SER A 32 1.23 -7.17 -7.45
C SER A 32 1.88 -5.78 -7.49
N ALA A 33 1.48 -4.84 -6.63
CA ALA A 33 2.14 -3.54 -6.53
C ALA A 33 3.51 -3.67 -5.84
N VAL A 34 3.58 -4.54 -4.82
CA VAL A 34 4.79 -4.86 -4.06
C VAL A 34 5.81 -5.59 -4.96
N GLU A 35 5.38 -6.61 -5.69
CA GLU A 35 6.21 -7.33 -6.67
C GLU A 35 6.72 -6.42 -7.79
N ARG A 36 5.88 -5.53 -8.32
CA ARG A 36 6.32 -4.52 -9.32
C ARG A 36 7.37 -3.56 -8.79
N SER A 37 7.36 -3.30 -7.48
CA SER A 37 8.39 -2.48 -6.84
C SER A 37 9.72 -3.23 -6.62
N GLY A 38 9.75 -4.55 -6.87
CA GLY A 38 10.90 -5.41 -6.59
C GLY A 38 11.04 -5.79 -5.11
N LEU A 39 10.16 -5.31 -4.24
CA LEU A 39 10.04 -5.74 -2.86
C LEU A 39 9.27 -7.06 -2.86
N GLY A 40 9.87 -8.17 -2.48
CA GLY A 40 9.20 -9.48 -2.52
C GLY A 40 8.06 -9.62 -1.50
N TYR A 41 8.13 -8.91 -0.38
CA TYR A 41 7.13 -8.93 0.68
C TYR A 41 7.26 -7.70 1.57
N LEU A 42 6.18 -7.36 2.27
CA LEU A 42 6.17 -6.34 3.31
C LEU A 42 6.04 -7.01 4.68
N SER A 43 6.85 -6.58 5.66
CA SER A 43 6.74 -7.04 7.04
C SER A 43 5.80 -6.13 7.85
N GLU A 44 5.03 -6.73 8.76
CA GLU A 44 4.22 -5.97 9.72
C GLU A 44 5.11 -5.07 10.60
N GLY A 45 4.68 -3.84 10.85
CA GLY A 45 5.44 -2.83 11.57
C GLY A 45 6.54 -2.15 10.74
N GLN A 46 6.76 -2.57 9.49
CA GLN A 46 7.78 -1.97 8.63
C GLN A 46 7.32 -0.60 8.13
N ARG A 47 8.20 0.40 8.28
CA ARG A 47 7.99 1.73 7.71
C ARG A 47 8.43 1.73 6.24
N ILE A 48 7.53 2.11 5.35
CA ILE A 48 7.78 2.16 3.91
C ILE A 48 7.30 3.48 3.31
N SER A 49 7.94 3.89 2.21
CA SER A 49 7.42 4.93 1.33
C SER A 49 6.56 4.28 0.25
N PHE A 50 5.34 4.78 0.06
CA PHE A 50 4.41 4.36 -0.98
C PHE A 50 3.80 5.56 -1.69
N GLU A 51 3.18 5.33 -2.83
CA GLU A 51 2.42 6.35 -3.53
C GLU A 51 0.99 5.87 -3.76
N VAL A 52 0.03 6.62 -3.21
CA VAL A 52 -1.38 6.35 -3.42
C VAL A 52 -1.78 6.91 -4.77
N GLN A 53 -1.88 6.05 -5.79
CA GLN A 53 -2.60 6.42 -7.00
C GLN A 53 -4.10 6.33 -6.74
N ARG A 54 -4.75 7.49 -6.58
CA ARG A 54 -6.19 7.57 -6.80
C ARG A 54 -6.39 7.56 -8.31
N ASP A 55 -6.84 6.42 -8.84
CA ASP A 55 -7.34 6.37 -10.22
C ASP A 55 -8.37 7.48 -10.35
N PRO A 56 -8.12 8.51 -11.19
CA PRO A 56 -9.10 9.56 -11.40
C PRO A 56 -10.25 8.86 -12.13
N VAL A 57 -11.30 8.51 -11.38
CA VAL A 57 -12.57 8.04 -11.95
C VAL A 57 -12.84 8.94 -13.14
N ALA A 58 -12.79 8.32 -14.30
CA ALA A 58 -12.95 9.00 -15.56
C ALA A 58 -14.24 9.80 -15.46
N ARG A 59 -14.09 11.13 -15.50
CA ARG A 59 -15.16 12.01 -15.95
C ARG A 59 -15.44 11.62 -17.40
N ARG A 60 -16.18 10.53 -17.63
CA ARG A 60 -16.90 10.32 -18.88
C ARG A 60 -18.06 11.29 -18.85
N ARG A 61 -17.79 12.48 -19.39
CA ARG A 61 -18.81 13.31 -20.04
C ARG A 61 -19.43 12.54 -21.20
#